data_AF-A0A3A6FRG8-F1
#
_entry.id   AF-A0A3A6FRG8-F1
#
_cell.length_a   1.000
_cell.length_b   1.000
_cell.length_c   1.000
_cell.angle_alpha   90.00
_cell.angle_beta   90.00
_cell.angle_gamma   90.00
#
_symmetry.space_group_name_H-M   'P 1'
#
loop_
_entity.id
_entity.type
_entity.pdbx_description
1 polymer ?
#
loop_
_entity_poly.entity_id
_entity_poly.type
_entity_poly.pdbx_seq_one_letter_code
_entity_poly.pdbx_strand_id
1 'polypeptide(L)'
;MKIKEVIRKKQNRLKKSLLGVLAVSAATVSLFPQTVMASGVSDVTQPLMNLKTLVISIIGAVGVIILAKNVMEFAQAYQQQDSSSMNSAIKGIVAGLIMAAISSVLTFLGIS
;
A
#
# COMPACT_ATOMS: atom_id res chain seq x y z
N MET A 1 -65.00 -17.22 19.95
CA MET A 1 -64.50 -17.17 18.55
C MET A 1 -63.45 -16.08 18.31
N LYS A 2 -63.56 -14.88 18.93
CA LYS A 2 -62.67 -13.71 18.68
C LYS A 2 -61.18 -13.91 19.06
N ILE A 3 -60.87 -14.67 20.12
CA ILE A 3 -59.48 -14.84 20.61
C ILE A 3 -58.60 -15.62 19.62
N LYS A 4 -59.14 -16.65 18.96
CA LYS A 4 -58.38 -17.46 17.98
C LYS A 4 -58.00 -16.64 16.74
N GLU A 5 -58.85 -15.71 16.32
CA GLU A 5 -58.55 -14.83 15.18
C GLU A 5 -57.46 -13.81 15.50
N VAL A 6 -57.45 -13.25 16.72
CA VAL A 6 -56.41 -12.32 17.16
C VAL A 6 -55.04 -13.00 17.20
N ILE A 7 -54.97 -14.23 17.72
CA ILE A 7 -53.74 -15.03 17.77
C ILE A 7 -53.25 -15.35 16.35
N ARG A 8 -54.15 -15.78 15.45
CA ARG A 8 -53.83 -16.09 14.05
C ARG A 8 -53.35 -14.85 13.27
N LYS A 9 -53.94 -13.69 13.54
CA LYS A 9 -53.54 -12.40 12.94
C LYS A 9 -52.16 -11.94 13.44
N LYS A 10 -51.83 -12.17 14.72
CA LYS A 10 -50.51 -11.88 15.31
C LYS A 10 -49.43 -12.81 14.75
N GLN A 11 -49.71 -14.10 14.61
CA GLN A 11 -48.79 -15.08 13.98
C GLN A 11 -48.48 -14.74 12.51
N ASN A 12 -49.49 -14.34 11.73
CA ASN A 12 -49.27 -13.96 10.34
C ASN A 12 -48.46 -12.65 10.19
N ARG A 13 -48.63 -11.69 11.11
CA ARG A 13 -47.78 -10.49 11.13
C ARG A 13 -46.34 -10.80 11.51
N LEU A 14 -46.13 -11.68 12.48
CA LEU A 14 -44.79 -12.15 12.85
C LEU A 14 -44.10 -12.88 11.69
N LYS A 15 -44.79 -13.80 11.01
CA LYS A 15 -44.24 -14.49 9.83
C LYS A 15 -43.86 -13.53 8.70
N LYS A 16 -44.73 -12.56 8.39
CA LYS A 16 -44.44 -11.53 7.37
C LYS A 16 -43.26 -10.62 7.77
N SER A 17 -43.17 -10.25 9.06
CA SER A 17 -42.05 -9.47 9.57
C SER A 17 -40.74 -10.24 9.50
N LEU A 18 -40.75 -11.53 9.84
CA LEU A 18 -39.56 -12.40 9.78
C LEU A 18 -39.08 -12.61 8.34
N LEU A 19 -40.02 -12.84 7.41
CA LEU A 19 -39.75 -12.93 5.96
C LEU A 19 -39.16 -11.63 5.41
N GLY A 20 -39.67 -10.47 5.85
CA GLY A 20 -39.13 -9.17 5.47
C GLY A 20 -37.70 -8.95 5.96
N VAL A 21 -37.42 -9.29 7.23
CA VAL A 21 -36.08 -9.18 7.81
C VAL A 21 -35.08 -10.10 7.12
N LEU A 22 -35.47 -11.35 6.84
CA LEU A 22 -34.63 -12.30 6.10
C LEU A 22 -34.33 -11.81 4.67
N ALA A 23 -35.33 -11.32 3.94
CA ALA A 23 -35.13 -10.81 2.58
C ALA A 23 -34.20 -9.58 2.55
N VAL A 24 -34.36 -8.66 3.51
CA VAL A 24 -33.48 -7.48 3.63
C VAL A 24 -32.06 -7.90 4.01
N SER A 25 -31.89 -8.84 4.95
CA SER A 25 -30.57 -9.33 5.34
C SER A 25 -29.84 -10.06 4.21
N ALA A 26 -30.55 -10.83 3.38
CA ALA A 26 -29.96 -11.49 2.22
C ALA A 26 -29.54 -10.48 1.15
N ALA A 27 -30.36 -9.45 0.91
CA ALA A 27 -30.03 -8.38 -0.03
C ALA A 27 -28.82 -7.56 0.45
N THR A 28 -28.73 -7.22 1.73
CA THR A 28 -27.58 -6.46 2.24
C THR A 28 -26.29 -7.26 2.15
N VAL A 29 -26.29 -8.56 2.45
CA VAL A 29 -25.10 -9.42 2.32
C VAL A 29 -24.61 -9.51 0.87
N SER A 30 -25.53 -9.53 -0.10
CA SER A 30 -25.17 -9.56 -1.53
C SER A 30 -24.57 -8.25 -2.06
N LEU A 31 -24.74 -7.15 -1.33
CA LEU A 31 -24.18 -5.83 -1.66
C LEU A 31 -22.81 -5.58 -1.01
N PHE A 32 -22.36 -6.45 -0.10
CA PHE A 32 -21.01 -6.35 0.44
C PHE A 32 -19.98 -6.91 -0.55
N PRO A 33 -18.86 -6.21 -0.78
CA PRO A 33 -17.80 -6.71 -1.65
C PRO A 33 -17.26 -8.04 -1.11
N GLN A 34 -17.41 -9.09 -1.91
CA GLN A 34 -16.87 -10.41 -1.60
C GLN A 34 -15.39 -10.42 -1.96
N THR A 35 -14.53 -10.84 -1.02
CA THR A 35 -13.12 -11.10 -1.29
C THR A 35 -13.00 -12.33 -2.18
N VAL A 36 -12.80 -12.12 -3.47
CA VAL A 36 -12.48 -13.19 -4.43
C VAL A 36 -11.03 -13.64 -4.23
N MET A 37 -10.86 -14.80 -3.59
CA MET A 37 -9.59 -15.48 -3.47
C MET A 37 -9.33 -16.26 -4.76
N ALA A 38 -8.56 -15.68 -5.69
CA ALA A 38 -8.12 -16.40 -6.88
C ALA A 38 -7.10 -17.48 -6.47
N SER A 39 -7.28 -18.71 -6.94
CA SER A 39 -6.30 -19.79 -6.81
C SER A 39 -5.22 -19.63 -7.88
N GLY A 40 -3.94 -19.79 -7.54
CA GLY A 40 -2.83 -19.73 -8.50
C GLY A 40 -2.19 -18.35 -8.72
N VAL A 41 -2.47 -17.35 -7.88
CA VAL A 41 -1.88 -16.01 -8.01
C VAL A 41 -0.36 -16.01 -7.76
N SER A 42 0.17 -17.01 -7.07
CA SER A 42 1.60 -17.16 -6.77
C SER A 42 2.48 -17.15 -8.03
N ASP A 43 2.01 -17.78 -9.11
CA ASP A 43 2.79 -17.92 -10.34
C ASP A 43 2.99 -16.58 -11.05
N VAL A 44 2.07 -15.63 -10.81
CA VAL A 44 2.15 -14.27 -11.34
C VAL A 44 2.67 -13.27 -10.32
N THR A 45 2.44 -13.46 -9.02
CA THR A 45 2.92 -12.52 -7.99
C THR A 45 4.38 -12.73 -7.63
N GLN A 46 4.88 -13.97 -7.64
CA GLN A 46 6.27 -14.27 -7.27
C GLN A 46 7.28 -13.57 -8.18
N PRO A 47 7.15 -13.63 -9.54
CA PRO A 47 8.06 -12.93 -10.42
C PRO A 47 7.96 -11.41 -10.28
N LEU A 48 6.75 -10.87 -10.07
CA LEU A 48 6.53 -9.43 -9.87
C LEU A 48 7.19 -8.93 -8.58
N MET A 49 7.14 -9.71 -7.50
CA MET A 49 7.81 -9.38 -6.24
C MET A 49 9.33 -9.36 -6.39
N ASN A 50 9.89 -10.31 -7.13
CA ASN A 50 11.33 -10.33 -7.43
C ASN A 50 11.75 -9.12 -8.28
N LEU A 51 10.95 -8.75 -9.29
CA LEU A 51 11.20 -7.56 -10.10
C LEU A 51 11.15 -6.26 -9.27
N LYS A 52 10.16 -6.14 -8.37
CA LYS A 52 10.08 -5.01 -7.42
C LYS A 52 11.33 -4.92 -6.55
N THR A 53 11.75 -6.02 -5.92
CA THR A 53 12.95 -6.06 -5.08
C THR A 53 14.20 -5.70 -5.88
N LEU A 54 14.32 -6.22 -7.11
CA LEU A 54 15.42 -5.89 -8.02
C LEU A 54 15.45 -4.40 -8.32
N VAL A 55 14.32 -3.79 -8.71
CA VAL A 55 14.25 -2.36 -9.02
C VAL A 55 14.61 -1.50 -7.81
N ILE A 56 14.10 -1.81 -6.61
CA ILE A 56 14.44 -1.10 -5.38
C ILE A 56 15.94 -1.22 -5.07
N SER A 57 16.54 -2.40 -5.30
CA SER A 57 17.97 -2.61 -5.10
C SER A 57 18.84 -1.77 -6.06
N ILE A 58 18.41 -1.63 -7.32
CA ILE A 58 19.09 -0.82 -8.33
C ILE A 58 19.00 0.66 -7.97
N ILE A 59 17.84 1.16 -7.54
CA ILE A 59 17.66 2.54 -7.09
C ILE A 59 18.59 2.84 -5.90
N GLY A 60 18.64 1.94 -4.92
CA GLY A 60 19.55 2.09 -3.78
C GLY A 60 21.03 2.16 -4.21
N ALA A 61 21.45 1.27 -5.11
CA ALA A 61 22.81 1.26 -5.65
C ALA A 61 23.17 2.55 -6.40
N VAL A 62 22.27 3.05 -7.26
CA VAL A 62 22.46 4.32 -7.97
C VAL A 62 22.54 5.50 -6.99
N GLY A 63 21.73 5.51 -5.92
CA GLY A 63 21.79 6.52 -4.87
C GLY A 63 23.16 6.62 -4.20
N VAL A 64 23.79 5.47 -3.89
CA VAL A 64 25.15 5.41 -3.31
C VAL A 64 26.21 5.91 -4.29
N ILE A 65 26.09 5.58 -5.58
CA ILE A 65 27.03 6.05 -6.61
C ILE A 65 26.94 7.58 -6.75
N ILE A 66 25.73 8.13 -6.79
CA ILE A 66 25.51 9.58 -6.85
C ILE A 66 26.12 10.26 -5.61
N LEU A 67 25.96 9.66 -4.43
CA LEU A 67 26.61 10.12 -3.21
C LEU A 67 28.13 10.21 -3.37
N ALA A 68 28.76 9.11 -3.79
CA ALA A 68 30.21 9.03 -3.93
C ALA A 68 30.73 10.12 -4.87
N LYS A 69 30.05 10.34 -6.01
CA LYS A 69 30.43 11.39 -6.96
C LYS A 69 30.33 12.79 -6.35
N ASN A 70 29.23 13.12 -5.70
CA ASN A 70 29.03 14.45 -5.14
C ASN A 70 29.89 14.70 -3.89
N VAL A 71 30.25 13.67 -3.12
CA VAL A 71 31.23 13.79 -2.02
C VAL A 71 32.62 14.08 -2.55
N MET A 72 33.03 13.45 -3.66
CA MET A 72 34.32 13.75 -4.28
C MET A 72 34.37 15.18 -4.84
N GLU A 73 33.31 15.65 -5.50
CA GLU A 73 33.20 17.05 -5.96
C GLU A 73 33.17 18.05 -4.80
N PHE A 74 32.49 17.71 -3.69
CA PHE A 74 32.48 18.53 -2.47
C PHE A 74 33.89 18.69 -1.88
N ALA A 75 34.68 17.62 -1.82
CA ALA A 75 36.04 17.67 -1.28
C ALA A 75 36.99 18.52 -2.14
N GLN A 76 36.81 18.48 -3.47
CA GLN A 76 37.59 19.29 -4.40
C GLN A 76 37.18 20.77 -4.32
N ALA A 77 35.87 21.06 -4.28
CA ALA A 77 35.35 22.42 -4.16
C ALA A 77 35.73 23.08 -2.82
N TYR A 78 35.80 22.30 -1.72
CA TYR A 78 36.20 22.80 -0.41
C TYR A 78 37.63 23.34 -0.41
N GLN A 79 38.57 22.62 -1.05
CA GLN A 79 39.97 23.06 -1.14
C GLN A 79 40.15 24.28 -2.05
N GLN A 80 39.26 24.48 -3.02
CA GLN A 80 39.30 25.62 -3.94
C GLN A 80 38.48 26.82 -3.44
N GLN A 81 37.87 26.74 -2.25
CA GLN A 81 36.95 27.75 -1.70
C GLN A 81 35.79 28.14 -2.64
N ASP A 82 35.47 27.32 -3.63
CA ASP A 82 34.38 27.58 -4.57
C ASP A 82 33.04 27.18 -3.93
N SER A 83 32.43 28.17 -3.29
CA SER A 83 31.16 28.03 -2.56
C SER A 83 30.00 27.59 -3.46
N SER A 84 30.08 27.87 -4.76
CA SER A 84 29.01 27.54 -5.71
C SER A 84 29.01 26.06 -6.07
N SER A 85 30.19 25.52 -6.39
CA SER A 85 30.44 24.10 -6.63
C SER A 85 30.17 23.26 -5.38
N MET A 86 30.51 23.77 -4.20
CA MET A 86 30.18 23.14 -2.92
C MET A 86 28.66 23.03 -2.68
N ASN A 87 27.89 24.08 -2.95
CA ASN A 87 26.44 24.06 -2.73
C ASN A 87 25.73 23.07 -3.67
N SER A 88 26.17 22.98 -4.94
CA SER A 88 25.67 21.96 -5.86
C SER A 88 26.03 20.54 -5.41
N ALA A 89 27.25 20.34 -4.94
CA ALA A 89 27.69 19.05 -4.41
C ALA A 89 26.86 18.62 -3.19
N ILE A 90 26.58 19.54 -2.24
CA ILE A 90 25.69 19.26 -1.09
C ILE A 90 24.30 18.82 -1.57
N LYS A 91 23.72 19.50 -2.56
CA LYS A 91 22.40 19.12 -3.11
C LYS A 91 22.43 17.71 -3.70
N GLY A 92 23.50 17.35 -4.40
CA GLY A 92 23.67 16.00 -4.93
C GLY A 92 23.88 14.94 -3.84
N ILE A 93 24.57 15.28 -2.75
CA ILE A 93 24.69 14.41 -1.56
C ILE A 93 23.31 14.19 -0.92
N VAL A 94 22.52 15.25 -0.69
CA VAL A 94 21.18 15.11 -0.10
C VAL A 94 20.28 14.27 -0.99
N ALA A 95 20.29 14.51 -2.31
CA ALA A 95 19.51 13.74 -3.27
C ALA A 95 19.91 12.25 -3.28
N GLY A 96 21.20 11.94 -3.27
CA GLY A 96 21.66 10.56 -3.23
C GLY A 96 21.33 9.87 -1.91
N LEU A 97 21.34 10.58 -0.78
CA LEU A 97 21.00 10.02 0.54
C LEU A 97 19.54 9.59 0.58
N ILE A 98 18.65 10.45 0.06
CA ILE A 98 17.22 10.12 -0.07
C ILE A 98 17.07 8.89 -0.96
N MET A 99 17.77 8.84 -2.10
CA MET A 99 17.69 7.71 -3.03
C MET A 99 18.21 6.40 -2.43
N ALA A 100 19.31 6.44 -1.68
CA ALA A 100 19.88 5.28 -1.00
C ALA A 100 19.00 4.80 0.17
N ALA A 101 18.30 5.72 0.84
CA ALA A 101 17.46 5.41 2.00
C ALA A 101 16.02 4.97 1.63
N ILE A 102 15.59 5.13 0.38
CA ILE A 102 14.23 4.77 -0.08
C ILE A 102 13.90 3.31 0.26
N SER A 103 14.85 2.39 0.10
CA SER A 103 14.65 0.97 0.41
C SER A 103 14.27 0.78 1.89
N SER A 104 14.98 1.44 2.80
CA SER A 104 14.72 1.39 4.24
C SER A 104 13.38 2.04 4.62
N VAL A 105 13.02 3.16 3.97
CA VAL A 105 11.74 3.84 4.19
C VAL A 105 10.57 2.98 3.72
N LEU A 106 10.68 2.32 2.57
CA LEU A 106 9.65 1.41 2.05
C LEU A 106 9.46 0.20 2.97
N THR A 107 10.55 -0.33 3.54
CA THR A 107 10.48 -1.40 4.55
C THR A 107 9.81 -0.93 5.83
N PHE A 108 10.13 0.28 6.30
CA PHE A 108 9.50 0.86 7.48
C PHE A 108 7.99 1.08 7.29
N LEU A 109 7.56 1.42 6.07
CA LEU A 109 6.15 1.62 5.72
C LEU A 109 5.39 0.31 5.45
N GLY A 110 6.04 -0.86 5.53
CA GLY A 110 5.41 -2.15 5.25
C GLY A 110 5.07 -2.38 3.77
N ILE A 111 5.70 -1.60 2.87
CA ILE A 111 5.45 -1.67 1.42
C ILE A 111 6.50 -2.57 0.75
N SER A 112 7.53 -3.04 1.46
CA SER A 112 8.55 -3.95 0.92
C SER A 112 8.12 -5.41 0.95
#